data_AF-A0A562V9Z1-F1
#
_entry.id   AF-A0A562V9Z1-F1
#
_cell.length_a   1.000
_cell.length_b   1.000
_cell.length_c   1.000
_cell.angle_alpha   90.00
_cell.angle_beta   90.00
_cell.angle_gamma   90.00
#
_symmetry.space_group_name_H-M   'P 1'
#
loop_
_entity.id
_entity.type
_entity.pdbx_description
1 polymer ?
#
loop_
_entity_poly.entity_id
_entity_poly.type
_entity_poly.pdbx_seq_one_letter_code
_entity_poly.pdbx_strand_id
1 'polypeptide(L)'
;MTEVRTRFCPSPTGTPHVGLVRTCLFSWAYARHHGGKFVFRIEDTDAARDSEESYRQLVEALSWLGMEWDEGPEVGGPHGPYRQSERRGVYADVIARLVDGGHVYEAFSTAEEVEARHRAAGRDPKLGYDNFDRELTEQQKAAYRAEGRVPVLRLRMPDSEIGFVDGVRGKITYPAGSVPDFVIARGDGSPLYTLTNPVDDALMRITHVIRGDDLMASTPRQIALYWALMEIGLAHRVPEFAHPPLIVDERGKKMSKRDPRSNLLLYRENGYLPEALLNYVATLGWAISADRDVFSVSEFIEAFDLSDVNSNPARFDEKKLDAINAAHIRQLPPEVLAKRLLPVLQRMGLLPSEPSEEQLRILSLATPLVAERTGTLVQGAEMLRFLYVGDAFTMDEASAAKTLKGDAAQVLDAAVEALSEIPEWTTEAIEAALKGRLVDELGIKPRKAFAPVRVAVSGKTVSPPLYESMELLGRDVSLARLRAARAVTVSLEAVFEPAVLLRDDRSAPRGVVEGPAYNTGT
;
A
#
# COMPACT_ATOMS: atom_id res chain seq x y z
N MET A 1 -3.29 3.23 -36.45
CA MET A 1 -2.80 2.38 -35.35
C MET A 1 -4.01 1.68 -34.74
N THR A 2 -3.89 0.42 -34.33
CA THR A 2 -4.92 -0.27 -33.53
C THR A 2 -5.04 0.42 -32.17
N GLU A 3 -6.27 0.68 -31.70
CA GLU A 3 -6.54 1.25 -30.37
C GLU A 3 -5.84 0.40 -29.29
N VAL A 4 -5.10 1.06 -28.39
CA VAL A 4 -4.47 0.39 -27.24
C VAL A 4 -5.57 -0.03 -26.27
N ARG A 5 -5.56 -1.30 -25.90
CA ARG A 5 -6.43 -1.89 -24.88
C ARG A 5 -5.59 -2.67 -23.89
N THR A 6 -5.64 -2.27 -22.62
CA THR A 6 -4.97 -2.95 -21.49
C THR A 6 -6.02 -3.48 -20.53
N ARG A 7 -5.62 -4.31 -19.58
CA ARG A 7 -6.52 -4.78 -18.52
C ARG A 7 -5.87 -4.86 -17.15
N PHE A 8 -6.70 -4.69 -16.14
CA PHE A 8 -6.43 -5.13 -14.79
C PHE A 8 -7.39 -6.28 -14.43
N CYS A 9 -6.84 -7.47 -14.16
CA CYS A 9 -7.60 -8.71 -14.03
C CYS A 9 -7.36 -9.46 -12.70
N PRO A 10 -7.69 -8.88 -11.53
CA PRO A 10 -7.44 -9.54 -10.24
C PRO A 10 -8.46 -10.65 -9.92
N SER A 11 -8.02 -11.64 -9.13
CA SER A 11 -8.93 -12.53 -8.41
C SER A 11 -9.30 -11.92 -7.05
N PRO A 12 -10.58 -11.94 -6.64
CA PRO A 12 -11.05 -11.32 -5.40
C PRO A 12 -10.84 -12.24 -4.18
N THR A 13 -9.58 -12.61 -3.88
CA THR A 13 -9.22 -13.59 -2.84
C THR A 13 -8.53 -12.98 -1.62
N GLY A 14 -8.75 -11.70 -1.34
CA GLY A 14 -8.15 -10.99 -0.20
C GLY A 14 -7.92 -9.51 -0.48
N THR A 15 -7.23 -8.87 0.45
CA THR A 15 -7.05 -7.41 0.46
C THR A 15 -6.18 -6.92 -0.72
N PRO A 16 -6.51 -5.77 -1.33
CA PRO A 16 -5.68 -5.14 -2.35
C PRO A 16 -4.27 -4.87 -1.83
N HIS A 17 -3.26 -5.32 -2.57
CA HIS A 17 -1.86 -5.16 -2.17
C HIS A 17 -1.06 -4.31 -3.16
N VAL A 18 0.05 -3.72 -2.70
CA VAL A 18 0.87 -2.76 -3.48
C VAL A 18 1.30 -3.33 -4.85
N GLY A 19 1.75 -4.59 -4.92
CA GLY A 19 2.15 -5.21 -6.20
C GLY A 19 1.01 -5.32 -7.23
N LEU A 20 -0.21 -5.51 -6.75
CA LEU A 20 -1.42 -5.54 -7.57
C LEU A 20 -1.78 -4.12 -8.03
N VAL A 21 -1.66 -3.12 -7.14
CA VAL A 21 -1.81 -1.70 -7.48
C VAL A 21 -0.81 -1.27 -8.54
N ARG A 22 0.46 -1.69 -8.45
CA ARG A 22 1.46 -1.38 -9.48
C ARG A 22 1.09 -1.93 -10.85
N THR A 23 0.62 -3.17 -10.90
CA THR A 23 0.19 -3.80 -12.16
C THR A 23 -1.00 -3.05 -12.76
N CYS A 24 -1.95 -2.66 -11.92
CA CYS A 24 -3.06 -1.79 -12.30
C CYS A 24 -2.54 -0.45 -12.84
N LEU A 25 -1.64 0.21 -12.09
CA LEU A 25 -1.08 1.52 -12.41
C LEU A 25 -0.39 1.56 -13.77
N PHE A 26 0.46 0.59 -14.06
CA PHE A 26 1.14 0.53 -15.35
C PHE A 26 0.16 0.27 -16.50
N SER A 27 -0.82 -0.62 -16.30
CA SER A 27 -1.84 -0.89 -17.32
C SER A 27 -2.73 0.33 -17.59
N TRP A 28 -3.13 1.03 -16.53
CA TRP A 28 -3.96 2.23 -16.60
C TRP A 28 -3.20 3.40 -17.23
N ALA A 29 -1.98 3.69 -16.78
CA ALA A 29 -1.17 4.77 -17.32
C ALA A 29 -0.81 4.53 -18.79
N TYR A 30 -0.46 3.30 -19.17
CA TYR A 30 -0.19 2.97 -20.56
C TYR A 30 -1.39 3.21 -21.48
N ALA A 31 -2.59 2.82 -21.03
CA ALA A 31 -3.82 3.10 -21.77
C ALA A 31 -4.09 4.61 -21.86
N ARG A 32 -3.97 5.35 -20.74
CA ARG A 32 -4.20 6.80 -20.71
C ARG A 32 -3.20 7.56 -21.60
N HIS A 33 -1.91 7.20 -21.54
CA HIS A 33 -0.86 7.79 -22.38
C HIS A 33 -1.17 7.66 -23.88
N HIS A 34 -1.64 6.48 -24.30
CA HIS A 34 -1.92 6.18 -25.70
C HIS A 34 -3.35 6.53 -26.14
N GLY A 35 -4.16 7.18 -25.28
CA GLY A 35 -5.57 7.45 -25.57
C GLY A 35 -6.42 6.19 -25.79
N GLY A 36 -6.01 5.07 -25.18
CA GLY A 36 -6.62 3.76 -25.29
C GLY A 36 -7.68 3.47 -24.21
N LYS A 37 -8.02 2.18 -24.07
CA LYS A 37 -9.01 1.67 -23.11
C LYS A 37 -8.37 0.84 -22.01
N PHE A 38 -8.78 1.11 -20.77
CA PHE A 38 -8.40 0.35 -19.59
C PHE A 38 -9.59 -0.51 -19.14
N VAL A 39 -9.43 -1.83 -19.23
CA VAL A 39 -10.47 -2.82 -18.88
C VAL A 39 -10.26 -3.36 -17.46
N PHE A 40 -11.27 -3.30 -16.61
CA PHE A 40 -11.29 -3.98 -15.32
C PHE A 40 -12.07 -5.28 -15.42
N ARG A 41 -11.42 -6.43 -15.16
CA ARG A 41 -12.04 -7.77 -15.23
C ARG A 41 -11.84 -8.50 -13.91
N ILE A 42 -12.85 -9.19 -13.41
CA ILE A 42 -12.73 -10.00 -12.18
C ILE A 42 -12.52 -11.46 -12.54
N GLU A 43 -11.42 -12.05 -12.06
CA GLU A 43 -11.09 -13.47 -12.27
C GLU A 43 -11.56 -14.31 -11.07
N ASP A 44 -12.88 -14.42 -10.91
CA ASP A 44 -13.59 -15.10 -9.81
C ASP A 44 -14.06 -16.52 -10.18
N THR A 45 -13.12 -17.36 -10.59
CA THR A 45 -13.41 -18.76 -11.01
C THR A 45 -13.19 -19.80 -9.90
N ASP A 46 -12.77 -19.37 -8.71
CA ASP A 46 -12.49 -20.23 -7.56
C ASP A 46 -13.38 -19.86 -6.38
N ALA A 47 -14.61 -20.37 -6.42
CA ALA A 47 -15.64 -20.09 -5.42
C ALA A 47 -15.24 -20.42 -3.96
N ALA A 48 -14.20 -21.22 -3.74
CA ALA A 48 -13.71 -21.53 -2.40
C ALA A 48 -12.79 -20.42 -1.83
N ARG A 49 -12.20 -19.59 -2.68
CA ARG A 49 -11.28 -18.50 -2.30
C ARG A 49 -11.83 -17.11 -2.59
N ASP A 50 -12.75 -17.00 -3.53
CA ASP A 50 -13.34 -15.74 -3.95
C ASP A 50 -14.33 -15.21 -2.89
N SER A 51 -14.36 -13.89 -2.71
CA SER A 51 -15.32 -13.24 -1.83
C SER A 51 -15.81 -11.91 -2.41
N GLU A 52 -17.10 -11.66 -2.24
CA GLU A 52 -17.72 -10.39 -2.63
C GLU A 52 -17.14 -9.20 -1.84
N GLU A 53 -16.72 -9.44 -0.59
CA GLU A 53 -16.00 -8.45 0.22
C GLU A 53 -14.68 -8.01 -0.44
N SER A 54 -13.86 -8.96 -0.88
CA SER A 54 -12.59 -8.64 -1.55
C SER A 54 -12.82 -7.92 -2.89
N TYR A 55 -13.88 -8.27 -3.63
CA TYR A 55 -14.29 -7.54 -4.83
C TYR A 55 -14.62 -6.08 -4.52
N ARG A 56 -15.45 -5.81 -3.49
CA ARG A 56 -15.78 -4.44 -3.08
C ARG A 56 -14.56 -3.66 -2.61
N GLN A 57 -13.65 -4.30 -1.87
CA GLN A 57 -12.39 -3.67 -1.46
C GLN A 57 -11.52 -3.29 -2.66
N LEU A 58 -11.51 -4.08 -3.75
CA LEU A 58 -10.81 -3.73 -4.99
C LEU A 58 -11.45 -2.51 -5.67
N VAL A 59 -12.77 -2.48 -5.81
CA VAL A 59 -13.51 -1.33 -6.38
C VAL A 59 -13.23 -0.07 -5.56
N GLU A 60 -13.38 -0.14 -4.24
CA GLU A 60 -13.16 0.99 -3.33
C GLU A 60 -11.71 1.50 -3.39
N ALA A 61 -10.74 0.58 -3.48
CA ALA A 61 -9.34 0.91 -3.65
C ALA A 61 -9.06 1.68 -4.95
N LEU A 62 -9.59 1.20 -6.08
CA LEU A 62 -9.39 1.85 -7.38
C LEU A 62 -10.07 3.23 -7.42
N SER A 63 -11.27 3.35 -6.88
CA SER A 63 -11.99 4.62 -6.76
C SER A 63 -11.23 5.62 -5.88
N TRP A 64 -10.70 5.17 -4.73
CA TRP A 64 -9.88 6.02 -3.87
C TRP A 64 -8.60 6.51 -4.56
N LEU A 65 -7.97 5.65 -5.36
CA LEU A 65 -6.78 6.01 -6.14
C LEU A 65 -7.09 6.89 -7.36
N GLY A 66 -8.37 7.11 -7.70
CA GLY A 66 -8.76 7.84 -8.92
C GLY A 66 -8.48 7.07 -10.20
N MET A 67 -8.41 5.74 -10.12
CA MET A 67 -8.08 4.86 -11.24
C MET A 67 -9.35 4.32 -11.92
N GLU A 68 -10.05 5.20 -12.63
CA GLU A 68 -11.27 4.83 -13.35
C GLU A 68 -10.99 3.88 -14.52
N TRP A 69 -11.94 2.98 -14.80
CA TRP A 69 -11.90 2.03 -15.91
C TRP A 69 -12.95 2.34 -16.97
N ASP A 70 -12.60 2.12 -18.23
CA ASP A 70 -13.46 2.40 -19.39
C ASP A 70 -14.49 1.28 -19.62
N GLU A 71 -14.13 0.06 -19.23
CA GLU A 71 -14.93 -1.15 -19.38
C GLU A 71 -14.72 -2.02 -18.14
N GLY A 72 -15.78 -2.59 -17.60
CA GLY A 72 -15.66 -3.46 -16.43
C GLY A 72 -16.98 -3.68 -15.69
N PRO A 73 -16.93 -4.31 -14.51
CA PRO A 73 -18.04 -4.28 -13.57
C PRO A 73 -18.50 -2.84 -13.29
N GLU A 74 -19.76 -2.67 -12.90
CA GLU A 74 -20.43 -1.39 -12.62
C GLU A 74 -20.66 -0.50 -13.86
N VAL A 75 -19.63 -0.22 -14.65
CA VAL A 75 -19.72 0.66 -15.84
C VAL A 75 -20.19 -0.08 -17.11
N GLY A 76 -20.03 -1.40 -17.16
CA GLY A 76 -20.38 -2.22 -18.31
C GLY A 76 -19.37 -2.10 -19.46
N GLY A 77 -19.83 -2.33 -20.68
CA GLY A 77 -19.00 -2.28 -21.89
C GLY A 77 -19.36 -3.35 -22.91
N PRO A 78 -18.85 -3.24 -24.15
CA PRO A 78 -19.27 -4.08 -25.28
C PRO A 78 -18.83 -5.55 -25.17
N HIS A 79 -17.90 -5.88 -24.27
CA HIS A 79 -17.34 -7.23 -24.14
C HIS A 79 -17.76 -7.94 -22.84
N GLY A 80 -18.78 -7.40 -22.16
CA GLY A 80 -19.31 -7.95 -20.91
C GLY A 80 -19.90 -9.36 -21.07
N PRO A 81 -20.23 -10.02 -19.94
CA PRO A 81 -19.97 -9.58 -18.58
C PRO A 81 -18.48 -9.60 -18.22
N TYR A 82 -18.07 -8.78 -17.25
CA TYR A 82 -16.65 -8.60 -16.86
C TYR A 82 -16.27 -9.37 -15.59
N ARG A 83 -17.13 -10.27 -15.11
CA ARG A 83 -16.82 -11.28 -14.08
C ARG A 83 -16.73 -12.64 -14.74
N GLN A 84 -15.63 -13.36 -14.54
CA GLN A 84 -15.43 -14.67 -15.17
C GLN A 84 -16.45 -15.71 -14.69
N SER A 85 -16.92 -15.61 -13.45
CA SER A 85 -18.00 -16.44 -12.92
C SER A 85 -19.30 -16.40 -13.75
N GLU A 86 -19.56 -15.29 -14.44
CA GLU A 86 -20.73 -15.05 -15.29
C GLU A 86 -20.53 -15.47 -16.75
N ARG A 87 -19.32 -15.91 -17.12
CA ARG A 87 -18.93 -16.20 -18.51
C ARG A 87 -18.87 -17.69 -18.85
N ARG A 88 -19.42 -18.56 -18.00
CA ARG A 88 -19.36 -20.03 -18.17
C ARG A 88 -19.84 -20.50 -19.55
N GLY A 89 -20.93 -19.93 -20.06
CA GLY A 89 -21.45 -20.25 -21.39
C GLY A 89 -20.48 -19.88 -22.52
N VAL A 90 -19.77 -18.77 -22.39
CA VAL A 90 -18.73 -18.34 -23.35
C VAL A 90 -17.60 -19.37 -23.38
N TYR A 91 -17.10 -19.78 -22.20
CA TYR A 91 -16.01 -20.76 -22.15
C TYR A 91 -16.43 -22.13 -22.69
N ALA A 92 -17.67 -22.56 -22.42
CA ALA A 92 -18.19 -23.81 -22.96
C ALA A 92 -18.25 -23.80 -24.51
N ASP A 93 -18.73 -22.71 -25.12
CA ASP A 93 -18.74 -22.53 -26.58
C ASP A 93 -17.32 -22.54 -27.17
N VAL A 94 -16.38 -21.82 -26.54
CA VAL A 94 -14.99 -21.78 -26.97
C VAL A 94 -14.33 -23.16 -26.89
N ILE A 95 -14.56 -23.91 -25.81
CA ILE A 95 -14.06 -25.28 -25.65
C ILE A 95 -14.59 -26.16 -26.79
N ALA A 96 -15.90 -26.11 -27.06
CA ALA A 96 -16.51 -26.91 -28.13
C ALA A 96 -15.86 -26.62 -29.50
N ARG A 97 -15.66 -25.35 -29.83
CA ARG A 97 -15.00 -24.95 -31.09
C ARG A 97 -13.53 -25.36 -31.15
N LEU A 98 -12.80 -25.30 -30.03
CA LEU A 98 -11.41 -25.76 -29.98
C LEU A 98 -11.29 -27.28 -30.14
N VAL A 99 -12.26 -28.04 -29.62
CA VAL A 99 -12.36 -29.49 -29.81
C VAL A 99 -12.69 -29.80 -31.27
N ASP A 100 -13.71 -29.17 -31.85
CA ASP A 100 -14.10 -29.34 -33.25
C ASP A 100 -12.96 -28.94 -34.21
N GLY A 101 -12.18 -27.93 -33.85
CA GLY A 101 -10.98 -27.49 -34.58
C GLY A 101 -9.75 -28.39 -34.39
N GLY A 102 -9.82 -29.44 -33.56
CA GLY A 102 -8.72 -30.37 -33.32
C GLY A 102 -7.56 -29.81 -32.48
N HIS A 103 -7.75 -28.64 -31.84
CA HIS A 103 -6.74 -28.03 -30.97
C HIS A 103 -6.75 -28.59 -29.55
N VAL A 104 -7.89 -29.16 -29.13
CA VAL A 104 -8.11 -29.69 -27.79
C VAL A 104 -8.51 -31.15 -27.87
N TYR A 105 -8.00 -31.96 -26.94
CA TYR A 105 -8.32 -33.38 -26.86
C TYR A 105 -8.54 -33.82 -25.40
N GLU A 106 -9.21 -34.96 -25.26
CA GLU A 106 -9.47 -35.61 -23.98
C GLU A 106 -8.24 -36.37 -23.48
N ALA A 107 -7.85 -36.13 -22.23
CA ALA A 107 -6.75 -36.83 -21.58
C ALA A 107 -7.25 -37.61 -20.35
N PHE A 108 -6.92 -38.91 -20.31
CA PHE A 108 -7.39 -39.86 -19.30
C PHE A 108 -6.28 -40.31 -18.34
N SER A 109 -5.02 -39.96 -18.62
CA SER A 109 -3.88 -40.29 -17.78
C SER A 109 -4.01 -39.74 -16.35
N THR A 110 -3.69 -40.57 -15.36
CA THR A 110 -3.50 -40.13 -13.97
C THR A 110 -2.08 -39.61 -13.74
N ALA A 111 -1.86 -38.92 -12.61
CA ALA A 111 -0.53 -38.45 -12.24
C ALA A 111 0.44 -39.61 -12.01
N GLU A 112 -0.03 -40.70 -11.40
CA GLU A 112 0.74 -41.91 -11.12
C GLU A 112 1.18 -42.62 -12.41
N GLU A 113 0.30 -42.65 -13.42
CA GLU A 113 0.61 -43.23 -14.73
C GLU A 113 1.66 -42.40 -15.48
N VAL A 114 1.55 -41.06 -15.44
CA VAL A 114 2.57 -40.14 -16.01
C VAL A 114 3.92 -40.37 -15.33
N GLU A 115 3.96 -40.40 -14.00
CA GLU A 115 5.18 -40.63 -13.22
C GLU A 115 5.80 -42.00 -13.56
N ALA A 116 4.98 -43.05 -13.68
CA ALA A 116 5.41 -44.38 -14.08
C ALA A 116 6.01 -44.39 -15.49
N ARG A 117 5.41 -43.69 -16.46
CA ARG A 117 5.94 -43.55 -17.83
C ARG A 117 7.25 -42.77 -17.86
N HIS A 118 7.42 -41.75 -17.02
CA HIS A 118 8.72 -41.08 -16.87
C HIS A 118 9.80 -42.02 -16.34
N ARG A 119 9.51 -42.75 -15.25
CA ARG A 119 10.44 -43.75 -14.70
C ARG A 119 10.83 -44.82 -15.73
N ALA A 120 9.84 -45.37 -16.45
CA ALA A 120 10.08 -46.40 -17.45
C ALA A 120 10.95 -45.89 -18.62
N ALA A 121 10.82 -44.60 -18.96
CA ALA A 121 11.63 -43.96 -19.99
C ALA A 121 12.99 -43.42 -19.49
N GLY A 122 13.36 -43.66 -18.22
CA GLY A 122 14.61 -43.14 -17.63
C GLY A 122 14.64 -41.62 -17.47
N ARG A 123 13.48 -40.96 -17.44
CA ARG A 123 13.33 -39.51 -17.25
C ARG A 123 13.02 -39.20 -15.79
N ASP A 124 13.22 -37.94 -15.37
CA ASP A 124 12.85 -37.50 -14.02
C ASP A 124 11.34 -37.70 -13.79
N PRO A 125 10.92 -38.50 -12.78
CA PRO A 125 9.51 -38.72 -12.45
C PRO A 125 8.76 -37.43 -12.07
N LYS A 126 9.46 -36.35 -11.71
CA LYS A 126 8.85 -35.06 -11.38
C LYS A 126 8.53 -34.19 -12.60
N LEU A 127 8.84 -34.66 -13.81
CA LEU A 127 8.39 -34.00 -15.03
C LEU A 127 6.87 -34.02 -15.12
N GLY A 128 6.33 -33.00 -15.79
CA GLY A 128 4.89 -32.88 -16.00
C GLY A 128 4.37 -33.88 -17.03
N TYR A 129 3.11 -33.70 -17.43
CA TYR A 129 2.44 -34.54 -18.42
C TYR A 129 3.28 -34.81 -19.69
N ASP A 130 3.18 -36.03 -20.22
CA ASP A 130 4.06 -36.54 -21.29
C ASP A 130 3.38 -36.63 -22.67
N ASN A 131 2.26 -35.93 -22.85
CA ASN A 131 1.48 -35.88 -24.09
C ASN A 131 0.90 -37.24 -24.55
N PHE A 132 0.86 -38.24 -23.67
CA PHE A 132 0.44 -39.60 -23.99
C PHE A 132 -0.92 -39.70 -24.67
N ASP A 133 -1.90 -38.93 -24.20
CA ASP A 133 -3.29 -39.09 -24.64
C ASP A 133 -3.59 -38.42 -26.01
N ARG A 134 -2.61 -37.77 -26.66
CA ARG A 134 -2.80 -37.04 -27.94
C ARG A 134 -3.42 -37.91 -29.04
N GLU A 135 -3.02 -39.18 -29.08
CA GLU A 135 -3.30 -40.10 -30.19
C GLU A 135 -4.15 -41.30 -29.73
N LEU A 136 -4.92 -41.16 -28.63
CA LEU A 136 -5.83 -42.22 -28.20
C LEU A 136 -6.90 -42.50 -29.26
N THR A 137 -7.06 -43.78 -29.59
CA THR A 137 -8.16 -44.26 -30.41
C THR A 137 -9.50 -44.15 -29.67
N GLU A 138 -10.60 -44.04 -30.41
CA GLU A 138 -11.94 -44.06 -29.82
C GLU A 138 -12.22 -45.31 -28.98
N GLN A 139 -11.63 -46.45 -29.35
CA GLN A 139 -11.72 -47.68 -28.55
C GLN A 139 -11.02 -47.53 -27.18
N GLN A 140 -9.84 -46.93 -27.13
CA GLN A 140 -9.13 -46.68 -25.87
C GLN A 140 -9.88 -45.67 -25.00
N LYS A 141 -10.39 -44.58 -25.59
CA LYS A 141 -11.22 -43.61 -24.86
C LYS A 141 -12.48 -44.26 -24.29
N ALA A 142 -13.17 -45.10 -25.08
CA ALA A 142 -14.34 -45.84 -24.61
C ALA A 142 -13.99 -46.80 -23.46
N ALA A 143 -12.85 -47.49 -23.52
CA ALA A 143 -12.38 -48.36 -22.44
C ALA A 143 -12.12 -47.57 -21.14
N TYR A 144 -11.42 -46.43 -21.22
CA TYR A 144 -11.19 -45.58 -20.05
C TYR A 144 -12.49 -45.05 -19.43
N ARG A 145 -13.48 -44.67 -20.25
CA ARG A 145 -14.81 -44.28 -19.74
C ARG A 145 -15.54 -45.46 -19.09
N ALA A 146 -15.40 -46.67 -19.61
CA ALA A 146 -15.98 -47.88 -19.00
C ALA A 146 -15.35 -48.21 -17.64
N GLU A 147 -14.10 -47.81 -17.41
CA GLU A 147 -13.44 -47.85 -16.08
C GLU A 147 -13.93 -46.74 -15.13
N GLY A 148 -14.83 -45.85 -15.59
CA GLY A 148 -15.30 -44.70 -14.81
C GLY A 148 -14.35 -43.50 -14.82
N ARG A 149 -13.33 -43.49 -15.69
CA ARG A 149 -12.42 -42.33 -15.79
C ARG A 149 -13.13 -41.15 -16.44
N VAL A 150 -12.96 -39.98 -15.85
CA VAL A 150 -13.45 -38.71 -16.38
C VAL A 150 -12.26 -37.95 -16.97
N PRO A 151 -12.22 -37.69 -18.28
CA PRO A 151 -11.08 -37.03 -18.90
C PRO A 151 -11.03 -35.55 -18.54
N VAL A 152 -9.82 -34.99 -18.49
CA VAL A 152 -9.63 -33.54 -18.57
C VAL A 152 -9.43 -33.12 -20.02
N LEU A 153 -9.64 -31.83 -20.34
CA LEU A 153 -9.36 -31.31 -21.67
C LEU A 153 -8.01 -30.61 -21.70
N ARG A 154 -7.16 -30.99 -22.66
CA ARG A 154 -5.83 -30.40 -22.84
C ARG A 154 -5.73 -29.70 -24.20
N LEU A 155 -5.03 -28.57 -24.21
CA LEU A 155 -4.61 -27.93 -25.46
C LEU A 155 -3.37 -28.66 -26.01
N ARG A 156 -3.41 -29.03 -27.29
CA ARG A 156 -2.26 -29.57 -28.03
C ARG A 156 -1.26 -28.45 -28.31
N MET A 157 -0.11 -28.49 -27.65
CA MET A 157 0.98 -27.54 -27.91
C MET A 157 1.56 -27.75 -29.32
N PRO A 158 1.92 -26.67 -30.02
CA PRO A 158 2.49 -26.74 -31.36
C PRO A 158 3.89 -27.37 -31.35
N ASP A 159 4.25 -28.00 -32.47
CA ASP A 159 5.58 -28.61 -32.66
C ASP A 159 6.63 -27.60 -33.15
N SER A 160 6.32 -26.29 -33.05
CA SER A 160 7.21 -25.19 -33.41
C SER A 160 7.77 -24.47 -32.17
N GLU A 161 8.86 -23.74 -32.36
CA GLU A 161 9.36 -22.79 -31.36
C GLU A 161 8.31 -21.71 -31.07
N ILE A 162 8.23 -21.27 -29.81
CA ILE A 162 7.39 -20.15 -29.38
C ILE A 162 8.31 -19.02 -28.90
N GLY A 163 8.38 -17.94 -29.69
CA GLY A 163 9.16 -16.75 -29.37
C GLY A 163 8.27 -15.51 -29.25
N PHE A 164 8.66 -14.58 -28.37
CA PHE A 164 8.04 -13.25 -28.27
C PHE A 164 9.05 -12.21 -27.79
N VAL A 165 8.75 -10.93 -28.02
CA VAL A 165 9.49 -9.81 -27.45
C VAL A 165 8.66 -9.25 -26.30
N ASP A 166 9.18 -9.36 -25.09
CA ASP A 166 8.58 -8.78 -23.90
C ASP A 166 8.95 -7.30 -23.78
N GLY A 167 7.97 -6.46 -23.47
CA GLY A 167 8.17 -5.02 -23.30
C GLY A 167 9.16 -4.62 -22.20
N VAL A 168 9.46 -5.53 -21.25
CA VAL A 168 10.42 -5.31 -20.14
C VAL A 168 11.61 -6.27 -20.22
N ARG A 169 11.36 -7.54 -20.56
CA ARG A 169 12.36 -8.61 -20.53
C ARG A 169 13.10 -8.83 -21.86
N GLY A 170 12.70 -8.15 -22.92
CA GLY A 170 13.27 -8.32 -24.25
C GLY A 170 12.90 -9.66 -24.89
N LYS A 171 13.75 -10.17 -25.77
CA LYS A 171 13.45 -11.38 -26.55
C LYS A 171 13.48 -12.64 -25.68
N ILE A 172 12.40 -13.42 -25.72
CA ILE A 172 12.26 -14.70 -25.03
C ILE A 172 11.88 -15.78 -26.05
N THR A 173 12.47 -16.97 -25.90
CA THR A 173 12.26 -18.11 -26.79
C THR A 173 12.08 -19.40 -25.99
N TYR A 174 11.07 -20.19 -26.34
CA TYR A 174 10.80 -21.53 -25.83
C TYR A 174 10.93 -22.54 -26.97
N PRO A 175 11.87 -23.51 -26.87
CA PRO A 175 12.04 -24.54 -27.89
C PRO A 175 10.78 -25.38 -28.09
N ALA A 176 10.59 -25.91 -29.31
CA ALA A 176 9.54 -26.88 -29.61
C ALA A 176 9.60 -28.06 -28.61
N GLY A 177 8.44 -28.49 -28.11
CA GLY A 177 8.33 -29.59 -27.15
C GLY A 177 8.79 -29.29 -25.70
N SER A 178 9.29 -28.08 -25.41
CA SER A 178 9.72 -27.71 -24.04
C SER A 178 8.55 -27.49 -23.07
N VAL A 179 7.34 -27.25 -23.58
CA VAL A 179 6.13 -27.00 -22.81
C VAL A 179 5.13 -28.12 -23.10
N PRO A 180 4.74 -28.94 -22.10
CA PRO A 180 3.74 -29.98 -22.29
C PRO A 180 2.32 -29.45 -22.54
N ASP A 181 1.48 -30.31 -23.09
CA ASP A 181 0.06 -30.07 -23.29
C ASP A 181 -0.61 -29.83 -21.94
N PHE A 182 -1.23 -28.66 -21.80
CA PHE A 182 -1.74 -28.19 -20.52
C PHE A 182 -3.26 -28.31 -20.46
N VAL A 183 -3.76 -28.55 -19.24
CA VAL A 183 -5.20 -28.65 -18.99
C VAL A 183 -5.84 -27.27 -19.14
N ILE A 184 -6.95 -27.20 -19.88
CA ILE A 184 -7.77 -26.00 -20.06
C ILE A 184 -9.12 -26.09 -19.36
N ALA A 185 -9.62 -27.32 -19.15
CA ALA A 185 -10.84 -27.59 -18.40
C ALA A 185 -10.73 -28.90 -17.63
N ARG A 186 -11.35 -28.94 -16.45
CA ARG A 186 -11.49 -30.13 -15.62
C ARG A 186 -12.53 -31.10 -16.22
N GLY A 187 -12.60 -32.31 -15.69
CA GLY A 187 -13.52 -33.34 -16.21
C GLY A 187 -15.00 -33.07 -15.97
N ASP A 188 -15.33 -32.16 -15.06
CA ASP A 188 -16.68 -31.61 -14.90
C ASP A 188 -17.00 -30.48 -15.91
N GLY A 189 -16.10 -30.19 -16.84
CA GLY A 189 -16.19 -29.09 -17.80
C GLY A 189 -15.83 -27.72 -17.24
N SER A 190 -15.49 -27.61 -15.94
CA SER A 190 -15.10 -26.33 -15.35
C SER A 190 -13.81 -25.80 -15.98
N PRO A 191 -13.81 -24.58 -16.54
CA PRO A 191 -12.63 -24.01 -17.17
C PRO A 191 -11.58 -23.59 -16.14
N LEU A 192 -10.31 -23.58 -16.55
CA LEU A 192 -9.17 -23.15 -15.74
C LEU A 192 -8.64 -21.78 -16.20
N TYR A 193 -7.83 -21.13 -15.36
CA TYR A 193 -7.11 -19.89 -15.69
C TYR A 193 -6.37 -19.95 -17.04
N THR A 194 -5.80 -21.12 -17.36
CA THR A 194 -5.11 -21.41 -18.61
C THR A 194 -5.99 -21.26 -19.85
N LEU A 195 -7.32 -21.32 -19.69
CA LEU A 195 -8.31 -21.01 -20.72
C LEU A 195 -8.90 -19.61 -20.52
N THR A 196 -9.48 -19.34 -19.34
CA THR A 196 -10.35 -18.17 -19.14
C THR A 196 -9.61 -16.86 -19.36
N ASN A 197 -8.38 -16.73 -18.85
CA ASN A 197 -7.58 -15.52 -18.97
C ASN A 197 -7.26 -15.14 -20.43
N PRO A 198 -6.61 -16.01 -21.25
CA PRO A 198 -6.33 -15.69 -22.65
C PRO A 198 -7.58 -15.62 -23.54
N VAL A 199 -8.64 -16.41 -23.27
CA VAL A 199 -9.92 -16.31 -24.00
C VAL A 199 -10.55 -14.95 -23.77
N ASP A 200 -10.61 -14.47 -22.53
CA ASP A 200 -11.17 -13.16 -22.24
C ASP A 200 -10.29 -12.03 -22.77
N ASP A 201 -8.96 -12.17 -22.70
CA ASP A 201 -8.08 -11.19 -23.32
C ASP A 201 -8.32 -11.10 -24.84
N ALA A 202 -8.55 -12.24 -25.52
CA ALA A 202 -8.89 -12.27 -26.94
C ALA A 202 -10.24 -11.61 -27.24
N LEU A 203 -11.30 -12.03 -26.51
CA LEU A 203 -12.67 -11.57 -26.74
C LEU A 203 -12.88 -10.10 -26.31
N MET A 204 -12.13 -9.62 -25.31
CA MET A 204 -12.09 -8.21 -24.91
C MET A 204 -11.10 -7.38 -25.72
N ARG A 205 -10.46 -8.00 -26.73
CA ARG A 205 -9.53 -7.38 -27.68
C ARG A 205 -8.35 -6.70 -27.00
N ILE A 206 -7.82 -7.30 -25.94
CA ILE A 206 -6.64 -6.80 -25.25
C ILE A 206 -5.45 -6.81 -26.21
N THR A 207 -4.74 -5.68 -26.24
CA THR A 207 -3.57 -5.49 -27.10
C THR A 207 -2.26 -5.62 -26.34
N HIS A 208 -2.28 -5.26 -25.04
CA HIS A 208 -1.10 -5.25 -24.18
C HIS A 208 -1.45 -5.90 -22.84
N VAL A 209 -0.74 -6.98 -22.53
CA VAL A 209 -0.85 -7.72 -21.28
C VAL A 209 0.33 -7.34 -20.39
N ILE A 210 0.06 -6.45 -19.43
CA ILE A 210 1.04 -6.00 -18.44
C ILE A 210 0.74 -6.72 -17.12
N ARG A 211 1.70 -7.52 -16.62
CA ARG A 211 1.53 -8.35 -15.42
C ARG A 211 2.87 -8.74 -14.78
N GLY A 212 2.87 -9.13 -13.51
CA GLY A 212 4.11 -9.55 -12.83
C GLY A 212 4.86 -10.68 -13.56
N ASP A 213 6.19 -10.64 -13.50
CA ASP A 213 7.11 -11.65 -14.05
C ASP A 213 6.97 -13.05 -13.45
N ASP A 214 6.31 -13.20 -12.31
CA ASP A 214 5.91 -14.51 -11.78
C ASP A 214 4.94 -15.25 -12.71
N LEU A 215 4.26 -14.55 -13.60
CA LEU A 215 3.36 -15.15 -14.60
C LEU A 215 4.03 -15.39 -15.95
N MET A 216 5.30 -15.01 -16.13
CA MET A 216 6.01 -15.09 -17.41
C MET A 216 6.06 -16.52 -17.96
N ALA A 217 6.25 -17.53 -17.10
CA ALA A 217 6.29 -18.94 -17.48
C ALA A 217 4.96 -19.49 -18.06
N SER A 218 3.85 -18.75 -17.91
CA SER A 218 2.55 -19.10 -18.52
C SER A 218 2.39 -18.56 -19.95
N THR A 219 3.20 -17.57 -20.34
CA THR A 219 3.09 -16.88 -21.64
C THR A 219 3.15 -17.80 -22.86
N PRO A 220 4.07 -18.79 -22.98
CA PRO A 220 4.07 -19.67 -24.16
C PRO A 220 2.77 -20.49 -24.29
N ARG A 221 2.13 -20.85 -23.16
CA ARG A 221 0.82 -21.52 -23.18
C ARG A 221 -0.28 -20.60 -23.69
N GLN A 222 -0.25 -19.34 -23.26
CA GLN A 222 -1.22 -18.35 -23.74
C GLN A 222 -1.04 -18.07 -25.23
N ILE A 223 0.20 -17.93 -25.71
CA ILE A 223 0.48 -17.75 -27.14
C ILE A 223 -0.06 -18.92 -27.96
N ALA A 224 0.21 -20.17 -27.53
CA ALA A 224 -0.32 -21.35 -28.21
C ALA A 224 -1.86 -21.35 -28.27
N LEU A 225 -2.53 -20.97 -27.18
CA LEU A 225 -3.99 -20.84 -27.17
C LEU A 225 -4.46 -19.71 -28.09
N TYR A 226 -3.76 -18.57 -28.13
CA TYR A 226 -4.09 -17.49 -29.07
C TYR A 226 -4.01 -17.96 -30.53
N TRP A 227 -2.99 -18.74 -30.91
CA TRP A 227 -2.91 -19.30 -32.25
C TRP A 227 -4.11 -20.18 -32.57
N ALA A 228 -4.50 -21.09 -31.67
CA ALA A 228 -5.71 -21.89 -31.83
C ALA A 228 -6.97 -21.01 -31.94
N LEU A 229 -7.12 -19.99 -31.08
CA LEU A 229 -8.23 -19.05 -31.13
C LEU A 229 -8.28 -18.24 -32.44
N MET A 230 -7.13 -17.92 -33.02
CA MET A 230 -7.04 -17.25 -34.33
C MET A 230 -7.50 -18.18 -35.46
N GLU A 231 -7.10 -19.45 -35.43
CA GLU A 231 -7.49 -20.45 -36.43
C GLU A 231 -9.01 -20.72 -36.43
N ILE A 232 -9.64 -20.72 -35.25
CA ILE A 232 -11.11 -20.84 -35.13
C ILE A 232 -11.85 -19.50 -35.22
N GLY A 233 -11.16 -18.42 -35.59
CA GLY A 233 -11.76 -17.10 -35.89
C GLY A 233 -12.24 -16.30 -34.67
N LEU A 234 -11.78 -16.61 -33.46
CA LEU A 234 -12.15 -15.91 -32.21
C LEU A 234 -11.12 -14.87 -31.75
N ALA A 235 -9.92 -14.88 -32.31
CA ALA A 235 -8.88 -13.89 -32.04
C ALA A 235 -8.31 -13.30 -33.35
N HIS A 236 -7.83 -12.07 -33.30
CA HIS A 236 -7.23 -11.39 -34.46
C HIS A 236 -5.72 -11.19 -34.36
N ARG A 237 -5.18 -11.26 -33.14
CA ARG A 237 -3.75 -11.10 -32.84
C ARG A 237 -3.40 -11.76 -31.51
N VAL A 238 -2.12 -12.07 -31.33
CA VAL A 238 -1.51 -12.25 -30.02
C VAL A 238 -1.27 -10.85 -29.42
N PRO A 239 -1.61 -10.60 -28.14
CA PRO A 239 -1.27 -9.35 -27.48
C PRO A 239 0.25 -9.23 -27.27
N GLU A 240 0.72 -8.02 -27.14
CA GLU A 240 2.08 -7.75 -26.66
C GLU A 240 2.13 -8.00 -25.15
N PHE A 241 3.22 -8.61 -24.68
CA PHE A 241 3.39 -8.93 -23.27
C PHE A 241 4.46 -8.04 -22.66
N ALA A 242 4.25 -7.62 -21.41
CA ALA A 242 5.24 -6.91 -20.63
C ALA A 242 5.22 -7.45 -19.20
N HIS A 243 6.38 -7.89 -18.71
CA HIS A 243 6.52 -8.52 -17.41
C HIS A 243 7.36 -7.72 -16.40
N PRO A 244 6.80 -6.65 -15.78
CA PRO A 244 7.45 -5.91 -14.70
C PRO A 244 7.93 -6.83 -13.56
N PRO A 245 9.11 -6.56 -12.97
CA PRO A 245 9.71 -7.41 -11.94
C PRO A 245 8.91 -7.42 -10.64
N LEU A 246 9.01 -8.47 -9.83
CA LEU A 246 8.36 -8.51 -8.52
C LEU A 246 8.79 -7.35 -7.60
N ILE A 247 7.87 -6.92 -6.74
CA ILE A 247 8.19 -6.11 -5.57
C ILE A 247 8.78 -7.02 -4.50
N VAL A 248 9.93 -6.65 -3.98
CA VAL A 248 10.68 -7.42 -2.97
C VAL A 248 10.83 -6.66 -1.67
N ASP A 249 11.00 -7.41 -0.59
CA ASP A 249 11.36 -6.91 0.73
C ASP A 249 12.85 -6.55 0.82
N GLU A 250 13.28 -6.09 1.99
CA GLU A 250 14.68 -5.75 2.31
C GLU A 250 15.66 -6.92 2.11
N ARG A 251 15.17 -8.16 2.10
CA ARG A 251 15.96 -9.39 1.92
C ARG A 251 15.92 -9.89 0.47
N GLY A 252 15.29 -9.15 -0.45
CA GLY A 252 15.13 -9.54 -1.85
C GLY A 252 14.08 -10.62 -2.07
N LYS A 253 13.28 -10.97 -1.06
CA LYS A 253 12.20 -11.96 -1.20
C LYS A 253 10.93 -11.24 -1.68
N LYS A 254 10.13 -11.92 -2.51
CA LYS A 254 8.80 -11.44 -2.91
C LYS A 254 8.02 -10.97 -1.68
N MET A 255 7.51 -9.73 -1.74
CA MET A 255 6.71 -9.16 -0.69
C MET A 255 5.47 -10.03 -0.42
N SER A 256 5.30 -10.45 0.83
CA SER A 256 4.21 -11.34 1.24
C SER A 256 2.90 -10.57 1.38
N LYS A 257 1.78 -11.17 0.96
CA LYS A 257 0.42 -10.65 1.24
C LYS A 257 0.11 -10.55 2.75
N ARG A 258 0.87 -11.26 3.58
CA ARG A 258 0.75 -11.20 5.06
C ARG A 258 1.60 -10.08 5.68
N ASP A 259 2.49 -9.46 4.91
CA ASP A 259 3.23 -8.30 5.38
C ASP A 259 2.25 -7.11 5.41
N PRO A 260 2.03 -6.46 6.57
CA PRO A 260 1.14 -5.30 6.66
C PRO A 260 1.52 -4.18 5.69
N ARG A 261 2.81 -4.01 5.38
CA ARG A 261 3.29 -3.01 4.41
C ARG A 261 2.85 -3.29 2.97
N SER A 262 2.33 -4.49 2.71
CA SER A 262 1.74 -4.81 1.41
C SER A 262 0.29 -4.36 1.31
N ASN A 263 -0.41 -4.10 2.42
CA ASN A 263 -1.84 -3.80 2.45
C ASN A 263 -2.12 -2.33 2.11
N LEU A 264 -2.78 -2.10 0.98
CA LEU A 264 -3.14 -0.78 0.50
C LEU A 264 -4.04 0.00 1.47
N LEU A 265 -4.98 -0.71 2.12
CA LEU A 265 -6.00 -0.08 2.95
C LEU A 265 -5.40 0.55 4.21
N LEU A 266 -4.32 -0.02 4.75
CA LEU A 266 -3.60 0.55 5.89
C LEU A 266 -3.00 1.91 5.56
N TYR A 267 -2.47 2.10 4.34
CA TYR A 267 -1.97 3.41 3.91
C TYR A 267 -3.08 4.44 3.82
N ARG A 268 -4.26 4.06 3.30
CA ARG A 268 -5.43 4.94 3.29
C ARG A 268 -5.86 5.31 4.72
N GLU A 269 -5.96 4.33 5.61
CA GLU A 269 -6.35 4.53 7.01
C GLU A 269 -5.38 5.44 7.75
N ASN A 270 -4.08 5.27 7.50
CA ASN A 270 -2.99 6.09 8.06
C ASN A 270 -2.88 7.49 7.43
N GLY A 271 -3.72 7.82 6.45
CA GLY A 271 -3.82 9.15 5.87
C GLY A 271 -2.76 9.48 4.82
N TYR A 272 -2.29 8.48 4.08
CA TYR A 272 -1.52 8.74 2.86
C TYR A 272 -2.43 9.33 1.78
N LEU A 273 -1.87 10.20 0.95
CA LEU A 273 -2.56 10.77 -0.19
C LEU A 273 -2.58 9.78 -1.35
N PRO A 274 -3.69 9.64 -2.10
CA PRO A 274 -3.74 8.73 -3.24
C PRO A 274 -2.69 9.08 -4.30
N GLU A 275 -2.50 10.38 -4.60
CA GLU A 275 -1.49 10.82 -5.57
C GLU A 275 -0.05 10.50 -5.15
N ALA A 276 0.26 10.59 -3.85
CA ALA A 276 1.58 10.26 -3.33
C ALA A 276 1.86 8.76 -3.40
N LEU A 277 0.85 7.96 -3.10
CA LEU A 277 0.98 6.51 -3.18
C LEU A 277 1.16 6.06 -4.64
N LEU A 278 0.39 6.62 -5.58
CA LEU A 278 0.58 6.35 -7.00
C LEU A 278 1.97 6.77 -7.48
N ASN A 279 2.44 7.96 -7.10
CA ASN A 279 3.79 8.43 -7.40
C ASN A 279 4.83 7.41 -6.89
N TYR A 280 4.77 7.02 -5.62
CA TYR A 280 5.74 6.07 -5.07
C TYR A 280 5.67 4.70 -5.75
N VAL A 281 4.46 4.17 -5.98
CA VAL A 281 4.27 2.87 -6.65
C VAL A 281 4.80 2.91 -8.08
N ALA A 282 4.68 4.03 -8.79
CA ALA A 282 5.31 4.21 -10.10
C ALA A 282 6.84 4.09 -10.02
N THR A 283 7.47 4.54 -8.93
CA THR A 283 8.93 4.38 -8.75
C THR A 283 9.40 2.94 -8.55
N LEU A 284 8.47 1.98 -8.35
CA LEU A 284 8.77 0.57 -8.15
C LEU A 284 8.97 -0.17 -9.47
N GLY A 285 10.01 0.24 -10.21
CA GLY A 285 10.40 -0.34 -11.49
C GLY A 285 10.43 0.66 -12.65
N TRP A 286 10.10 1.93 -12.42
CA TRP A 286 10.17 3.00 -13.42
C TRP A 286 10.66 4.29 -12.74
N ALA A 287 11.16 5.25 -13.50
CA ALA A 287 11.53 6.56 -12.97
C ALA A 287 11.24 7.64 -14.00
N ILE A 288 10.69 8.79 -13.56
CA ILE A 288 10.42 9.92 -14.45
C ILE A 288 11.71 10.58 -14.93
N SER A 289 12.76 10.54 -14.09
CA SER A 289 14.11 11.01 -14.38
C SER A 289 15.08 10.46 -13.31
N ALA A 290 16.38 10.69 -13.47
CA ALA A 290 17.40 10.16 -12.58
C ALA A 290 17.43 10.80 -11.18
N ASP A 291 16.96 12.04 -11.04
CA ASP A 291 17.12 12.88 -9.85
C ASP A 291 15.80 13.43 -9.29
N ARG A 292 14.65 13.10 -9.91
CA ARG A 292 13.33 13.53 -9.47
C ARG A 292 12.43 12.35 -9.13
N ASP A 293 12.06 12.25 -7.87
CA ASP A 293 11.15 11.21 -7.36
C ASP A 293 9.72 11.73 -7.07
N VAL A 294 9.49 13.04 -7.10
CA VAL A 294 8.18 13.65 -6.81
C VAL A 294 7.57 14.21 -8.08
N PHE A 295 6.43 13.65 -8.49
CA PHE A 295 5.71 14.00 -9.71
C PHE A 295 4.21 13.76 -9.55
N SER A 296 3.43 14.49 -10.34
CA SER A 296 1.97 14.34 -10.41
C SER A 296 1.57 13.10 -11.21
N VAL A 297 0.33 12.65 -11.03
CA VAL A 297 -0.25 11.55 -11.81
C VAL A 297 -0.31 11.91 -13.30
N SER A 298 -0.59 13.17 -13.64
CA SER A 298 -0.60 13.64 -15.04
C SER A 298 0.78 13.54 -15.68
N GLU A 299 1.83 14.01 -15.00
CA GLU A 299 3.21 13.87 -15.50
C GLU A 299 3.62 12.40 -15.66
N PHE A 300 3.18 11.53 -14.74
CA PHE A 300 3.40 10.09 -14.88
C PHE A 300 2.73 9.54 -16.14
N ILE A 301 1.45 9.84 -16.37
CA ILE A 301 0.73 9.38 -17.58
C ILE A 301 1.43 9.90 -18.84
N GLU A 302 1.81 11.18 -18.87
CA GLU A 302 2.47 11.79 -20.02
C GLU A 302 3.84 11.19 -20.33
N ALA A 303 4.57 10.72 -19.32
CA ALA A 303 5.93 10.20 -19.47
C ALA A 303 6.03 8.66 -19.52
N PHE A 304 4.98 7.93 -19.16
CA PHE A 304 5.07 6.49 -18.96
C PHE A 304 5.13 5.69 -20.27
N ASP A 305 6.23 4.97 -20.47
CA ASP A 305 6.37 3.92 -21.48
C ASP A 305 6.87 2.61 -20.85
N LEU A 306 6.48 1.48 -21.43
CA LEU A 306 6.91 0.15 -21.00
C LEU A 306 8.39 -0.09 -21.25
N SER A 307 8.99 0.52 -22.28
CA SER A 307 10.42 0.37 -22.59
C SER A 307 11.33 0.94 -21.51
N ASP A 308 10.81 1.87 -20.70
CA ASP A 308 11.53 2.53 -19.62
C ASP A 308 11.37 1.81 -18.27
N VAL A 309 10.62 0.71 -18.24
CA VAL A 309 10.46 -0.13 -17.05
C VAL A 309 11.71 -0.99 -16.86
N ASN A 310 12.35 -0.84 -15.70
CA ASN A 310 13.52 -1.61 -15.32
C ASN A 310 13.17 -3.07 -15.01
N SER A 311 14.01 -4.01 -15.45
CA SER A 311 13.85 -5.45 -15.22
C SER A 311 14.33 -5.94 -13.84
N ASN A 312 15.01 -5.09 -13.06
CA ASN A 312 15.55 -5.44 -11.74
C ASN A 312 14.45 -5.42 -10.67
N PRO A 313 14.50 -6.34 -9.68
CA PRO A 313 13.54 -6.34 -8.56
C PRO A 313 13.40 -4.98 -7.88
N ALA A 314 12.16 -4.54 -7.69
CA ALA A 314 11.87 -3.26 -7.05
C ALA A 314 11.74 -3.47 -5.53
N ARG A 315 12.68 -2.92 -4.76
CA ARG A 315 12.60 -2.97 -3.30
C ARG A 315 11.57 -1.96 -2.80
N PHE A 316 10.66 -2.41 -1.94
CA PHE A 316 9.77 -1.51 -1.24
C PHE A 316 10.53 -0.81 -0.10
N ASP A 317 10.49 0.52 -0.08
CA ASP A 317 11.07 1.38 0.93
C ASP A 317 10.00 2.34 1.50
N GLU A 318 9.53 2.02 2.71
CA GLU A 318 8.49 2.79 3.40
C GLU A 318 8.93 4.22 3.73
N LYS A 319 10.23 4.45 3.99
CA LYS A 319 10.74 5.80 4.26
C LYS A 319 10.72 6.67 3.00
N LYS A 320 10.96 6.08 1.83
CA LYS A 320 10.79 6.78 0.55
C LYS A 320 9.33 7.15 0.32
N LEU A 321 8.40 6.24 0.60
CA LEU A 321 6.96 6.52 0.55
C LEU A 321 6.57 7.65 1.50
N ASP A 322 7.03 7.63 2.75
CA ASP A 322 6.81 8.71 3.73
C ASP A 322 7.31 10.07 3.21
N ALA A 323 8.51 10.10 2.65
CA ALA A 323 9.12 11.31 2.12
C ALA A 323 8.34 11.87 0.92
N ILE A 324 7.91 11.00 0.00
CA ILE A 324 7.06 11.38 -1.14
C ILE A 324 5.71 11.89 -0.63
N ASN A 325 5.07 11.20 0.31
CA ASN A 325 3.79 11.62 0.86
C ASN A 325 3.85 12.99 1.55
N ALA A 326 4.88 13.23 2.37
CA ALA A 326 5.14 14.52 2.99
C ALA A 326 5.41 15.62 1.94
N ALA A 327 6.08 15.30 0.83
CA ALA A 327 6.28 16.24 -0.27
C ALA A 327 4.95 16.62 -0.96
N HIS A 328 4.10 15.64 -1.24
CA HIS A 328 2.76 15.89 -1.82
C HIS A 328 1.87 16.69 -0.86
N ILE A 329 1.87 16.39 0.44
CA ILE A 329 1.11 17.18 1.44
C ILE A 329 1.53 18.66 1.41
N ARG A 330 2.84 18.94 1.34
CA ARG A 330 3.37 20.32 1.28
C ARG A 330 3.04 21.05 -0.02
N GLN A 331 2.79 20.32 -1.10
CA GLN A 331 2.38 20.91 -2.39
C GLN A 331 0.89 21.25 -2.43
N LEU A 332 0.07 20.73 -1.50
CA LEU A 332 -1.35 21.06 -1.45
C LEU A 332 -1.56 22.52 -1.00
N PRO A 333 -2.45 23.26 -1.66
CA PRO A 333 -2.95 24.52 -1.12
C PRO A 333 -3.56 24.31 0.28
N PRO A 334 -3.36 25.24 1.24
CA PRO A 334 -3.85 25.08 2.62
C PRO A 334 -5.35 24.75 2.71
N GLU A 335 -6.17 25.35 1.86
CA GLU A 335 -7.62 25.11 1.79
C GLU A 335 -7.97 23.70 1.31
N VAL A 336 -7.14 23.10 0.43
CA VAL A 336 -7.30 21.72 -0.02
C VAL A 336 -6.87 20.77 1.09
N LEU A 337 -5.75 21.07 1.77
CA LEU A 337 -5.28 20.27 2.90
C LEU A 337 -6.31 20.28 4.05
N ALA A 338 -6.90 21.44 4.37
CA ALA A 338 -7.95 21.55 5.38
C ALA A 338 -9.15 20.65 5.06
N LYS A 339 -9.61 20.65 3.79
CA LYS A 339 -10.67 19.76 3.31
C LYS A 339 -10.30 18.28 3.43
N ARG A 340 -9.02 17.91 3.24
CA ARG A 340 -8.56 16.52 3.40
C ARG A 340 -8.37 16.10 4.86
N LEU A 341 -8.03 17.04 5.75
CA LEU A 341 -7.92 16.79 7.20
C LEU A 341 -9.29 16.63 7.87
N LEU A 342 -10.32 17.33 7.38
CA LEU A 342 -11.65 17.33 7.99
C LEU A 342 -12.24 15.90 8.18
N PRO A 343 -12.32 15.02 7.16
CA PRO A 343 -12.82 13.66 7.35
C PRO A 343 -11.99 12.83 8.33
N VAL A 344 -10.68 13.10 8.44
CA VAL A 344 -9.80 12.41 9.39
C VAL A 344 -10.11 12.85 10.82
N LEU A 345 -10.25 14.15 11.05
CA LEU A 345 -10.66 14.71 12.35
C LEU A 345 -12.04 14.19 12.78
N GLN A 346 -12.98 14.06 11.84
CA GLN A 346 -14.31 13.49 12.10
C GLN A 346 -14.23 12.01 12.50
N ARG A 347 -13.46 11.21 11.76
CA ARG A 347 -13.23 9.79 12.08
C ARG A 347 -12.56 9.58 13.45
N MET A 348 -11.71 10.53 13.86
CA MET A 348 -11.07 10.53 15.18
C MET A 348 -12.00 11.02 16.31
N GLY A 349 -13.24 11.41 16.00
CA GLY A 349 -14.20 11.95 16.97
C GLY A 349 -13.84 13.36 17.45
N LEU A 350 -12.96 14.07 16.75
CA LEU A 350 -12.53 15.43 17.12
C LEU A 350 -13.45 16.51 16.56
N LEU A 351 -14.11 16.23 15.45
CA LEU A 351 -15.13 17.10 14.87
C LEU A 351 -16.41 16.30 14.61
N PRO A 352 -17.60 16.90 14.74
CA PRO A 352 -18.85 16.26 14.36
C PRO A 352 -18.97 16.14 12.83
N SER A 353 -19.96 15.36 12.36
CA SER A 353 -20.27 15.23 10.93
C SER A 353 -20.57 16.57 10.26
N GLU A 354 -21.17 17.50 11.01
CA GLU A 354 -21.44 18.88 10.61
C GLU A 354 -20.73 19.83 11.60
N PRO A 355 -19.47 20.22 11.33
CA PRO A 355 -18.75 21.17 12.18
C PRO A 355 -19.38 22.56 12.14
N SER A 356 -19.26 23.29 13.26
CA SER A 356 -19.67 24.70 13.30
C SER A 356 -18.76 25.59 12.44
N GLU A 357 -19.24 26.79 12.08
CA GLU A 357 -18.43 27.77 11.35
C GLU A 357 -17.11 28.08 12.07
N GLU A 358 -17.16 28.17 13.41
CA GLU A 358 -15.96 28.44 14.21
C GLU A 358 -14.96 27.27 14.18
N GLN A 359 -15.44 26.02 14.21
CA GLN A 359 -14.56 24.85 14.08
C GLN A 359 -13.87 24.80 12.71
N LEU A 360 -14.59 25.15 11.64
CA LEU A 360 -14.04 25.24 10.29
C LEU A 360 -13.06 26.41 10.16
N ARG A 361 -13.34 27.55 10.79
CA ARG A 361 -12.43 28.71 10.85
C ARG A 361 -11.12 28.32 11.54
N ILE A 362 -11.18 27.69 12.71
CA ILE A 362 -10.00 27.19 13.43
C ILE A 362 -9.23 26.20 12.56
N LEU A 363 -9.91 25.26 11.88
CA LEU A 363 -9.24 24.30 11.00
C LEU A 363 -8.49 25.01 9.87
N SER A 364 -9.12 25.99 9.23
CA SER A 364 -8.50 26.76 8.15
C SER A 364 -7.25 27.52 8.62
N LEU A 365 -7.29 28.13 9.81
CA LEU A 365 -6.17 28.88 10.36
C LEU A 365 -5.05 27.96 10.90
N ALA A 366 -5.41 26.80 11.44
CA ALA A 366 -4.44 25.87 12.02
C ALA A 366 -3.73 25.01 10.97
N THR A 367 -4.38 24.72 9.85
CA THR A 367 -3.82 23.89 8.76
C THR A 367 -2.43 24.36 8.26
N PRO A 368 -2.21 25.64 7.90
CA PRO A 368 -0.90 26.08 7.43
C PRO A 368 0.20 25.95 8.51
N LEU A 369 -0.16 25.97 9.80
CA LEU A 369 0.78 25.84 10.91
C LEU A 369 1.37 24.43 11.05
N VAL A 370 0.68 23.41 10.49
CA VAL A 370 1.09 22.00 10.56
C VAL A 370 1.56 21.43 9.22
N ALA A 371 1.26 22.08 8.09
CA ALA A 371 1.53 21.57 6.74
C ALA A 371 2.99 21.09 6.57
N GLU A 372 3.98 21.91 6.93
CA GLU A 372 5.42 21.60 6.80
C GLU A 372 5.92 20.46 7.70
N ARG A 373 5.12 20.08 8.72
CA ARG A 373 5.49 19.08 9.73
C ARG A 373 4.68 17.78 9.58
N THR A 374 3.77 17.75 8.61
CA THR A 374 2.80 16.67 8.43
C THR A 374 3.33 15.67 7.40
N GLY A 375 3.64 14.46 7.86
CA GLY A 375 4.00 13.32 7.01
C GLY A 375 2.79 12.57 6.48
N THR A 376 1.70 12.47 7.24
CA THR A 376 0.40 11.89 6.81
C THR A 376 -0.77 12.70 7.35
N LEU A 377 -1.96 12.58 6.75
CA LEU A 377 -3.16 13.29 7.22
C LEU A 377 -3.53 12.92 8.67
N VAL A 378 -3.31 11.68 9.09
CA VAL A 378 -3.54 11.26 10.49
C VAL A 378 -2.56 11.95 11.42
N GLN A 379 -1.28 12.05 11.04
CA GLN A 379 -0.29 12.80 11.82
C GLN A 379 -0.68 14.28 11.94
N GLY A 380 -1.13 14.89 10.83
CA GLY A 380 -1.59 16.28 10.82
C GLY A 380 -2.80 16.49 11.74
N ALA A 381 -3.80 15.61 11.65
CA ALA A 381 -4.97 15.65 12.52
C ALA A 381 -4.60 15.48 14.01
N GLU A 382 -3.68 14.57 14.32
CA GLU A 382 -3.18 14.35 15.67
C GLU A 382 -2.40 15.56 16.23
N MET A 383 -1.70 16.31 15.37
CA MET A 383 -1.08 17.59 15.76
C MET A 383 -2.10 18.67 16.09
N LEU A 384 -3.30 18.61 15.49
CA LEU A 384 -4.39 19.56 15.72
C LEU A 384 -5.35 19.13 16.84
N ARG A 385 -5.26 17.87 17.32
CA ARG A 385 -6.14 17.29 18.35
C ARG A 385 -6.42 18.24 19.51
N PHE A 386 -5.37 18.86 20.05
CA PHE A 386 -5.46 19.69 21.25
C PHE A 386 -6.41 20.89 21.10
N LEU A 387 -6.71 21.32 19.87
CA LEU A 387 -7.67 22.40 19.57
C LEU A 387 -9.13 21.96 19.72
N TYR A 388 -9.42 20.65 19.64
CA TYR A 388 -10.79 20.13 19.50
C TYR A 388 -11.24 19.20 20.63
N VAL A 389 -10.32 18.73 21.48
CA VAL A 389 -10.64 17.77 22.56
C VAL A 389 -11.44 18.36 23.74
N GLY A 390 -11.62 19.67 23.81
CA GLY A 390 -12.33 20.32 24.91
C GLY A 390 -11.81 19.88 26.30
N ASP A 391 -12.73 19.45 27.16
CA ASP A 391 -12.44 18.98 28.52
C ASP A 391 -11.74 17.61 28.58
N ALA A 392 -11.73 16.85 27.48
CA ALA A 392 -10.99 15.59 27.38
C ALA A 392 -9.47 15.79 27.15
N PHE A 393 -8.99 17.04 27.21
CA PHE A 393 -7.59 17.36 27.07
C PHE A 393 -6.74 16.71 28.17
N THR A 394 -5.66 16.04 27.75
CA THR A 394 -4.65 15.48 28.65
C THR A 394 -3.24 15.83 28.15
N MET A 395 -2.29 15.86 29.07
CA MET A 395 -0.87 15.98 28.74
C MET A 395 -0.27 14.59 28.57
N ASP A 396 0.52 14.40 27.51
CA ASP A 396 1.31 13.19 27.30
C ASP A 396 2.28 12.99 28.46
N GLU A 397 2.26 11.81 29.08
CA GLU A 397 3.02 11.51 30.30
C GLU A 397 4.53 11.70 30.10
N ALA A 398 5.06 11.26 28.96
CA ALA A 398 6.48 11.40 28.64
C ALA A 398 6.87 12.88 28.45
N SER A 399 6.03 13.66 27.77
CA SER A 399 6.20 15.09 27.58
C SER A 399 6.14 15.86 28.90
N ALA A 400 5.18 15.51 29.77
CA ALA A 400 5.03 16.06 31.10
C ALA A 400 6.24 15.73 31.98
N ALA A 401 6.62 14.46 32.14
CA ALA A 401 7.76 14.04 32.96
C ALA A 401 9.10 14.65 32.48
N LYS A 402 9.23 14.89 31.17
CA LYS A 402 10.42 15.53 30.60
C LYS A 402 10.51 17.03 30.89
N THR A 403 9.37 17.71 31.03
CA THR A 403 9.30 19.18 30.93
C THR A 403 8.74 19.86 32.19
N LEU A 404 7.80 19.24 32.89
CA LEU A 404 7.13 19.75 34.08
C LEU A 404 7.90 19.33 35.35
N LYS A 405 9.12 19.84 35.51
CA LYS A 405 9.98 19.59 36.68
C LYS A 405 10.92 20.76 36.95
N GLY A 406 11.40 20.89 38.18
CA GLY A 406 12.26 21.99 38.61
C GLY A 406 11.55 23.32 38.41
N ASP A 407 12.22 24.28 37.77
CA ASP A 407 11.69 25.66 37.60
C ASP A 407 10.40 25.75 36.74
N ALA A 408 9.87 24.65 36.21
CA ALA A 408 8.64 24.63 35.41
C ALA A 408 7.43 25.22 36.16
N ALA A 409 7.33 24.99 37.46
CA ALA A 409 6.31 25.58 38.32
C ALA A 409 6.33 27.11 38.26
N GLN A 410 7.51 27.70 38.48
CA GLN A 410 7.73 29.14 38.42
C GLN A 410 7.47 29.71 37.02
N VAL A 411 7.88 28.99 35.96
CA VAL A 411 7.62 29.37 34.57
C VAL A 411 6.11 29.45 34.29
N LEU A 412 5.34 28.44 34.73
CA LEU A 412 3.90 28.41 34.50
C LEU A 412 3.17 29.49 35.30
N ASP A 413 3.56 29.75 36.55
CA ASP A 413 3.00 30.84 37.36
C ASP A 413 3.23 32.20 36.69
N ALA A 414 4.48 32.48 36.27
CA ALA A 414 4.83 33.72 35.58
C ALA A 414 4.16 33.87 34.21
N ALA A 415 3.97 32.76 33.49
CA ALA A 415 3.24 32.77 32.21
C ALA A 415 1.76 33.11 32.42
N VAL A 416 1.11 32.54 33.44
CA VAL A 416 -0.29 32.84 33.77
C VAL A 416 -0.45 34.30 34.17
N GLU A 417 0.46 34.85 34.97
CA GLU A 417 0.49 36.27 35.34
C GLU A 417 0.56 37.16 34.09
N ALA A 418 1.60 36.98 33.25
CA ALA A 418 1.80 37.80 32.06
C ALA A 418 0.61 37.76 31.09
N LEU A 419 0.02 36.58 30.88
CA LEU A 419 -1.08 36.40 29.94
C LEU A 419 -2.43 36.87 30.48
N SER A 420 -2.61 36.94 31.80
CA SER A 420 -3.87 37.38 32.39
C SER A 420 -4.13 38.88 32.17
N GLU A 421 -3.08 39.66 31.93
CA GLU A 421 -3.13 41.12 31.82
C GLU A 421 -3.13 41.65 30.38
N ILE A 422 -2.94 40.79 29.37
CA ILE A 422 -2.88 41.28 27.98
C ILE A 422 -4.23 41.82 27.50
N PRO A 423 -4.27 42.97 26.81
CA PRO A 423 -5.51 43.62 26.40
C PRO A 423 -6.21 42.91 25.24
N GLU A 424 -5.43 42.31 24.34
CA GLU A 424 -5.91 41.59 23.16
C GLU A 424 -5.28 40.19 23.12
N TRP A 425 -6.07 39.18 22.73
CA TRP A 425 -5.61 37.79 22.67
C TRP A 425 -5.16 37.44 21.25
N THR A 426 -4.08 38.08 20.80
CA THR A 426 -3.45 37.88 19.49
C THR A 426 -2.06 37.24 19.63
N THR A 427 -1.58 36.60 18.58
CA THR A 427 -0.25 35.97 18.52
C THR A 427 0.85 36.94 18.97
N GLU A 428 0.85 38.17 18.46
CA GLU A 428 1.86 39.18 18.77
C GLU A 428 1.82 39.60 20.24
N ALA A 429 0.63 39.80 20.80
CA ALA A 429 0.46 40.17 22.21
C ALA A 429 0.88 39.04 23.16
N ILE A 430 0.51 37.79 22.83
CA ILE A 430 0.88 36.59 23.58
C ILE A 430 2.41 36.42 23.54
N GLU A 431 3.03 36.55 22.37
CA GLU A 431 4.47 36.44 22.20
C GLU A 431 5.22 37.51 23.01
N ALA A 432 4.80 38.78 22.90
CA ALA A 432 5.43 39.89 23.61
C ALA A 432 5.35 39.71 25.13
N ALA A 433 4.17 39.34 25.66
CA ALA A 433 3.97 39.14 27.09
C ALA A 433 4.83 37.98 27.63
N LEU A 434 4.85 36.84 26.93
CA LEU A 434 5.64 35.68 27.37
C LEU A 434 7.15 35.92 27.25
N LYS A 435 7.62 36.59 26.19
CA LYS A 435 9.04 36.93 26.05
C LYS A 435 9.49 37.94 27.10
N GLY A 436 8.75 39.04 27.26
CA GLY A 436 9.06 40.07 28.25
C GLY A 436 9.16 39.48 29.65
N ARG A 437 8.14 38.73 30.08
CA ARG A 437 8.13 38.17 31.43
C ARG A 437 9.14 37.04 31.64
N LEU A 438 9.16 36.04 30.77
CA LEU A 438 9.94 34.81 31.02
C LEU A 438 11.41 34.97 30.64
N VAL A 439 11.70 35.70 29.56
CA VAL A 439 13.07 35.81 29.02
C VAL A 439 13.74 37.08 29.51
N ASP A 440 13.10 38.24 29.31
CA ASP A 440 13.77 39.53 29.56
C ASP A 440 13.84 39.85 31.06
N GLU A 441 12.76 39.65 31.80
CA GLU A 441 12.72 39.92 33.25
C GLU A 441 13.30 38.79 34.10
N LEU A 442 12.87 37.54 33.86
CA LEU A 442 13.33 36.39 34.66
C LEU A 442 14.64 35.76 34.15
N GLY A 443 15.15 36.19 32.99
CA GLY A 443 16.41 35.68 32.43
C GLY A 443 16.38 34.21 32.00
N ILE A 444 15.20 33.62 31.81
CA ILE A 444 15.07 32.19 31.49
C ILE A 444 15.37 31.96 30.01
N LYS A 445 16.26 31.02 29.72
CA LYS A 445 16.59 30.65 28.33
C LYS A 445 15.32 30.23 27.57
N PRO A 446 15.11 30.67 26.31
CA PRO A 446 13.87 30.43 25.55
C PRO A 446 13.38 28.97 25.55
N ARG A 447 14.28 28.00 25.36
CA ARG A 447 13.94 26.57 25.38
C ARG A 447 13.35 26.12 26.73
N LYS A 448 13.83 26.65 27.85
CA LYS A 448 13.31 26.35 29.19
C LYS A 448 12.05 27.17 29.50
N ALA A 449 11.97 28.40 29.01
CA ALA A 449 10.81 29.27 29.19
C ALA A 449 9.55 28.73 28.49
N PHE A 450 9.67 28.31 27.23
CA PHE A 450 8.48 27.98 26.42
C PHE A 450 8.13 26.50 26.43
N ALA A 451 9.02 25.60 26.85
CA ALA A 451 8.70 24.17 26.85
C ALA A 451 7.58 23.80 27.83
N PRO A 452 7.56 24.28 29.11
CA PRO A 452 6.45 24.01 30.03
C PRO A 452 5.13 24.59 29.52
N VAL A 453 5.14 25.82 29.00
CA VAL A 453 3.97 26.47 28.39
C VAL A 453 3.42 25.64 27.23
N ARG A 454 4.31 25.16 26.34
CA ARG A 454 3.92 24.30 25.21
C ARG A 454 3.26 22.99 25.64
N VAL A 455 3.85 22.29 26.60
CA VAL A 455 3.30 21.03 27.10
C VAL A 455 1.96 21.28 27.79
N ALA A 456 1.83 22.36 28.57
CA ALA A 456 0.58 22.72 29.21
C ALA A 456 -0.54 23.01 28.20
N VAL A 457 -0.24 23.76 27.13
CA VAL A 457 -1.22 24.20 26.14
C VAL A 457 -1.60 23.09 25.15
N SER A 458 -0.61 22.39 24.61
CA SER A 458 -0.79 21.42 23.51
C SER A 458 -0.75 19.96 23.95
N GLY A 459 -0.33 19.70 25.18
CA GLY A 459 -0.20 18.36 25.74
C GLY A 459 1.11 17.65 25.37
N LYS A 460 1.88 18.18 24.41
CA LYS A 460 3.08 17.50 23.88
C LYS A 460 4.28 18.45 23.78
N THR A 461 5.48 17.87 23.75
CA THR A 461 6.74 18.63 23.54
C THR A 461 6.92 19.13 22.10
N VAL A 462 6.23 18.52 21.14
CA VAL A 462 6.17 18.95 19.74
C VAL A 462 4.74 19.35 19.44
N SER A 463 4.57 20.55 18.90
CA SER A 463 3.27 21.13 18.57
C SER A 463 3.43 22.12 17.41
N PRO A 464 2.33 22.66 16.87
CA PRO A 464 2.40 23.84 16.02
C PRO A 464 3.08 25.03 16.74
N PRO A 465 3.36 26.14 16.04
CA PRO A 465 3.82 27.39 16.65
C PRO A 465 2.98 27.77 17.88
N LEU A 466 3.67 28.06 18.99
CA LEU A 466 3.06 28.07 20.33
C LEU A 466 2.06 29.21 20.49
N TYR A 467 2.42 30.42 20.05
CA TYR A 467 1.65 31.62 20.29
C TYR A 467 0.36 31.61 19.45
N GLU A 468 0.47 31.20 18.20
CA GLU A 468 -0.63 30.96 17.27
C GLU A 468 -1.56 29.85 17.80
N SER A 469 -1.00 28.78 18.37
CA SER A 469 -1.80 27.73 19.01
C SER A 469 -2.62 28.28 20.18
N MET A 470 -2.07 29.21 20.96
CA MET A 470 -2.76 29.83 22.09
C MET A 470 -3.83 30.82 21.63
N GLU A 471 -3.56 31.59 20.57
CA GLU A 471 -4.57 32.44 19.93
C GLU A 471 -5.78 31.61 19.49
N LEU A 472 -5.54 30.50 18.77
CA LEU A 472 -6.59 29.62 18.27
C LEU A 472 -7.39 28.90 19.36
N LEU A 473 -6.76 28.57 20.50
CA LEU A 473 -7.46 28.00 21.66
C LEU A 473 -8.32 29.03 22.41
N GLY A 474 -7.95 30.31 22.30
CA GLY A 474 -8.52 31.38 23.11
C GLY A 474 -7.96 31.45 24.53
N ARG A 475 -8.25 32.59 25.17
CA ARG A 475 -7.73 33.01 26.48
C ARG A 475 -8.07 32.02 27.60
N ASP A 476 -9.36 31.75 27.76
CA ASP A 476 -9.85 31.03 28.93
C ASP A 476 -9.33 29.58 28.97
N VAL A 477 -9.36 28.90 27.82
CA VAL A 477 -8.85 27.53 27.67
C VAL A 477 -7.34 27.50 27.91
N SER A 478 -6.59 28.44 27.32
CA SER A 478 -5.14 28.52 27.48
C SER A 478 -4.74 28.72 28.95
N LEU A 479 -5.36 29.69 29.64
CA LEU A 479 -5.09 29.95 31.05
C LEU A 479 -5.52 28.80 31.96
N ALA A 480 -6.66 28.17 31.69
CA ALA A 480 -7.13 27.00 32.44
C ALA A 480 -6.13 25.83 32.32
N ARG A 481 -5.64 25.54 31.12
CA ARG A 481 -4.64 24.50 30.87
C ARG A 481 -3.30 24.78 31.54
N LEU A 482 -2.83 26.04 31.51
CA LEU A 482 -1.61 26.45 32.22
C LEU A 482 -1.72 26.24 33.73
N ARG A 483 -2.83 26.65 34.35
CA ARG A 483 -3.10 26.45 35.78
C ARG A 483 -3.21 24.97 36.14
N ALA A 484 -3.87 24.16 35.30
CA ALA A 484 -3.97 22.72 35.50
C ALA A 484 -2.58 22.04 35.44
N ALA A 485 -1.76 22.39 34.45
CA ALA A 485 -0.38 21.88 34.36
C ALA A 485 0.47 22.30 35.58
N ARG A 486 0.27 23.53 36.06
CA ARG A 486 0.94 24.03 37.27
C ARG A 486 0.60 23.21 38.51
N ALA A 487 -0.67 22.85 38.69
CA ALA A 487 -1.13 22.03 39.82
C ALA A 487 -0.47 20.64 39.81
N VAL A 488 -0.36 20.00 38.64
CA VAL A 488 0.27 18.68 38.50
C VAL A 488 1.79 18.74 38.65
N THR A 489 2.43 19.87 38.31
CA THR A 489 3.89 20.04 38.45
C THR A 489 4.34 19.92 39.92
N VAL A 490 3.55 20.41 40.89
CA VAL A 490 3.85 20.23 42.33
C VAL A 490 3.81 18.75 42.71
N SER A 491 2.81 18.03 42.22
CA SER A 491 2.63 16.61 42.53
C SER A 491 3.77 15.76 41.97
N LEU A 492 4.35 16.14 40.83
CA LEU A 492 5.50 15.45 40.25
C LEU A 492 6.79 15.71 41.04
N GLU A 493 7.02 16.92 41.57
CA GLU A 493 8.17 17.19 42.44
C GLU A 493 8.12 16.37 43.74
N ALA A 494 6.92 16.16 44.31
CA ALA A 494 6.73 15.33 45.50
C ALA A 494 6.99 13.83 45.28
N VAL A 495 6.98 13.34 44.03
CA VAL A 495 7.27 11.93 43.68
C VAL A 495 8.76 11.68 43.43
N PHE A 496 9.55 12.74 43.20
CA PHE A 496 10.97 12.64 42.82
C PHE A 496 11.97 13.13 43.88
N GLU A 497 11.56 13.36 45.14
CA GLU A 497 12.54 13.55 46.21
C GLU A 497 13.37 12.26 46.43
N PRO A 498 14.72 12.31 46.30
CA PRO A 498 15.55 11.16 46.62
C PRO A 498 15.54 10.94 48.13
N ALA A 499 15.25 9.72 48.57
CA ALA A 499 15.33 9.30 49.96
C ALA A 499 16.68 9.74 50.56
N VAL A 500 16.65 10.72 51.46
CA VAL A 500 17.80 11.16 52.25
C VAL A 500 18.16 10.01 53.19
N LEU A 501 19.25 9.30 52.86
CA LEU A 501 19.88 8.32 53.74
C LEU A 501 20.27 9.00 55.06
N LEU A 502 19.68 8.51 56.15
CA LEU A 502 20.11 8.73 57.53
C LEU A 502 21.63 8.50 57.62
N ARG A 503 22.39 9.58 57.87
CA ARG A 503 23.77 9.48 58.35
C ARG A 503 23.72 9.11 59.82
N ASP A 504 24.11 7.88 60.11
CA ASP A 504 24.30 7.39 61.46
C ASP A 504 25.61 7.98 62.03
N ASP A 505 25.47 8.60 63.19
CA ASP A 505 26.51 9.24 63.97
C ASP A 505 27.27 8.17 64.76
N ARG A 506 28.59 8.10 64.60
CA ARG A 506 29.50 7.51 65.60
C ARG A 506 30.92 8.01 65.41
N SER A 507 31.22 9.09 66.12
CA SER A 507 32.55 9.50 66.53
C SER A 507 33.21 8.47 67.48
N ALA A 508 34.45 8.03 67.19
CA ALA A 508 35.60 7.99 68.11
C ALA A 508 36.74 7.07 67.60
N PRO A 509 38.02 7.33 67.95
CA PRO A 509 39.13 7.22 66.99
C PRO A 509 40.33 6.34 67.41
N ARG A 510 41.29 6.27 66.48
CA ARG A 510 42.75 5.98 66.59
C ARG A 510 43.21 4.52 66.40
N GLY A 511 44.20 4.37 65.51
CA GLY A 511 45.09 3.21 65.46
C GLY A 511 45.85 3.10 64.14
N VAL A 512 46.99 3.78 64.03
CA VAL A 512 48.02 3.62 62.99
C VAL A 512 48.69 2.24 63.15
N VAL A 513 48.87 1.46 62.07
CA VAL A 513 50.10 0.67 61.75
C VAL A 513 50.14 0.32 60.25
N GLU A 514 51.33 0.41 59.67
CA GLU A 514 51.75 0.18 58.29
C GLU A 514 51.80 -1.30 57.84
N GLY A 515 51.42 -1.54 56.56
CA GLY A 515 51.98 -2.52 55.58
C GLY A 515 51.90 -4.04 55.85
N PRO A 516 52.31 -4.91 54.88
CA PRO A 516 52.55 -4.70 53.45
C PRO A 516 51.85 -5.75 52.53
N ALA A 517 52.10 -5.59 51.23
CA ALA A 517 51.59 -6.32 50.06
C ALA A 517 51.79 -7.85 49.99
N TYR A 518 50.90 -8.52 49.24
CA TYR A 518 51.11 -9.68 48.32
C TYR A 518 49.81 -9.80 47.48
N ASN A 519 49.77 -9.49 46.18
CA ASN A 519 50.21 -10.22 44.97
C ASN A 519 49.49 -11.56 44.68
N THR A 520 49.11 -11.71 43.40
CA THR A 520 48.60 -12.87 42.65
C THR A 520 47.17 -13.30 42.97
N GLY A 521 46.27 -13.54 42.02
CA GLY A 521 46.36 -13.73 40.58
C GLY A 521 45.43 -14.87 40.19
N THR A 522 44.39 -14.58 39.39
CA THR A 522 43.86 -15.35 38.25
C THR A 522 42.61 -14.68 37.72
#